data_AF-A0AAD9L109-F1
#
_entry.id   AF-A0AAD9L109-F1
#
_cell.length_a   1.000
_cell.length_b   1.000
_cell.length_c   1.000
_cell.angle_alpha   90.00
_cell.angle_beta   90.00
_cell.angle_gamma   90.00
#
_symmetry.space_group_name_H-M   'P 1'
#
loop_
_entity.id
_entity.type
_entity.pdbx_description
1 polymer ?
#
loop_
_entity_poly.entity_id
_entity_poly.type
_entity_poly.pdbx_seq_one_letter_code
_entity_poly.pdbx_strand_id
1 'polypeptide(L)'
;MHNDAPVYLCEIVCPYQPTRTLRSANNNMLEVKRTRTQAGDCSFAVAAASLWNNLPTVIKTWDNLTSFKRLLKTHFCVIRHEHYINFS
;
A
#
# COMPACT_ATOMS: atom_id res chain seq x y z
N MET A 1 14.03 6.25 -5.02
CA MET A 1 13.94 4.87 -4.52
C MET A 1 15.31 4.49 -4.00
N HIS A 2 15.43 4.23 -2.69
CA HIS A 2 16.70 3.85 -2.07
C HIS A 2 17.05 2.42 -2.49
N ASN A 3 18.29 2.19 -2.90
CA ASN A 3 18.80 0.98 -3.56
C ASN A 3 18.95 -0.23 -2.61
N ASP A 4 18.05 -0.34 -1.63
CA ASP A 4 18.15 -1.27 -0.48
C ASP A 4 17.29 -2.53 -0.64
N ALA A 5 16.52 -2.63 -1.73
CA ALA A 5 15.69 -3.79 -2.02
C ALA A 5 16.29 -4.61 -3.16
N PRO A 6 16.25 -5.95 -3.09
CA PRO A 6 16.63 -6.79 -4.20
C PRO A 6 15.72 -6.56 -5.43
N VAL A 7 16.31 -6.64 -6.62
CA VAL A 7 15.67 -6.30 -7.91
C VAL A 7 14.30 -6.96 -8.11
N TYR A 8 14.17 -8.22 -7.72
CA TYR A 8 12.91 -8.96 -7.86
C TYR A 8 11.75 -8.32 -7.08
N LEU A 9 12.01 -7.63 -5.96
CA LEU A 9 10.96 -6.92 -5.22
C LEU A 9 10.50 -5.67 -5.97
N CYS A 10 11.41 -4.97 -6.64
CA CYS A 10 11.08 -3.82 -7.49
C CYS A 10 10.23 -4.24 -8.69
N GLU A 11 10.48 -5.41 -9.28
CA GLU A 11 9.70 -5.96 -10.39
C GLU A 11 8.29 -6.42 -9.96
N ILE A 12 8.12 -6.74 -8.68
CA ILE A 12 6.82 -7.15 -8.13
C ILE A 12 5.94 -5.94 -7.80
N VAL A 13 6.53 -4.83 -7.35
CA VAL A 13 5.82 -3.63 -6.88
C VAL A 13 5.81 -2.57 -7.99
N CYS A 14 4.82 -2.67 -8.88
CA CYS A 14 4.67 -1.74 -10.00
C CYS A 14 3.79 -0.53 -9.64
N PRO A 15 4.22 0.70 -9.98
CA PRO A 15 3.36 1.87 -9.87
C PRO A 15 2.15 1.74 -10.81
N TYR A 16 1.00 2.20 -10.36
CA TYR A 16 -0.22 2.18 -11.17
C TYR A 16 -0.11 3.16 -12.34
N GLN A 17 -0.19 2.63 -13.57
CA GLN A 17 -0.19 3.43 -14.80
C GLN A 17 -1.57 3.37 -15.46
N PRO A 18 -2.42 4.38 -15.26
CA PRO A 18 -3.73 4.40 -15.91
C PRO A 18 -3.58 4.66 -17.41
N THR A 19 -4.38 3.98 -18.24
CA THR A 19 -4.42 4.16 -19.70
C THR A 19 -4.78 5.58 -20.12
N ARG A 20 -5.46 6.33 -19.24
CA ARG A 20 -5.81 7.74 -19.43
C ARG A 20 -5.47 8.53 -18.17
N THR A 21 -4.86 9.68 -18.32
CA THR A 21 -4.54 10.59 -17.21
C THR A 21 -5.82 11.11 -16.58
N LEU A 22 -6.16 10.62 -15.38
CA LEU A 22 -7.26 11.10 -14.56
C LEU A 22 -6.75 12.15 -13.57
N ARG A 23 -7.64 13.05 -13.10
CA ARG A 23 -7.29 14.04 -12.07
C ARG A 23 -6.81 13.42 -10.75
N SER A 24 -7.07 12.12 -10.53
CA SER A 24 -6.60 11.32 -9.39
C SER A 24 -5.34 10.49 -9.67
N ALA A 25 -4.70 10.64 -10.85
CA ALA A 25 -3.55 9.83 -11.24
C ALA A 25 -2.32 10.01 -10.33
N ASN A 26 -2.27 11.07 -9.52
CA ASN A 26 -1.12 11.40 -8.68
C ASN A 26 -1.20 10.87 -7.23
N ASN A 27 -1.90 9.75 -7.00
CA ASN A 27 -2.17 9.23 -5.65
C ASN A 27 -1.14 8.21 -5.13
N ASN A 28 0.06 8.11 -5.75
CA ASN A 28 1.07 7.09 -5.42
C ASN A 28 0.46 5.68 -5.27
N MET A 29 -0.40 5.28 -6.21
CA MET A 29 -1.05 3.96 -6.17
C MET A 29 -0.16 2.88 -6.78
N LEU A 30 -0.32 1.66 -6.30
CA LEU A 30 0.31 0.46 -6.85
C LEU A 30 -0.69 -0.34 -7.69
N GLU A 31 -0.21 -0.99 -8.73
CA GLU A 31 -1.02 -1.90 -9.52
C GLU A 31 -1.36 -3.16 -8.70
N VAL A 32 -2.66 -3.46 -8.57
CA VAL A 32 -3.13 -4.71 -7.95
C VAL A 32 -3.39 -5.73 -9.05
N LYS A 33 -2.53 -6.74 -9.16
CA LYS A 33 -2.70 -7.83 -10.12
C LYS A 33 -3.93 -8.66 -9.76
N ARG A 34 -4.78 -8.96 -10.75
CA ARG A 34 -5.91 -9.87 -10.56
C ARG A 34 -5.41 -11.30 -10.49
N THR A 35 -5.86 -12.05 -9.48
CA THR A 35 -5.55 -13.48 -9.37
C THR A 35 -6.82 -14.32 -9.42
N ARG A 36 -6.66 -15.61 -9.73
CA ARG A 36 -7.78 -16.56 -9.85
C ARG A 36 -7.97 -17.41 -8.60
N THR A 37 -7.13 -17.23 -7.59
CA THR A 37 -7.01 -18.12 -6.44
C THR A 37 -6.74 -17.32 -5.18
N GLN A 38 -7.30 -17.72 -4.05
CA GLN A 38 -7.05 -17.08 -2.76
C GLN A 38 -5.55 -17.05 -2.39
N ALA A 39 -4.79 -18.10 -2.71
CA ALA A 39 -3.35 -18.13 -2.51
C ALA A 39 -2.62 -17.03 -3.31
N GLY A 40 -3.11 -16.72 -4.51
CA GLY A 40 -2.63 -15.62 -5.33
C GLY A 40 -2.95 -14.25 -4.71
N ASP A 41 -4.13 -14.08 -4.13
CA ASP A 41 -4.49 -12.85 -3.43
C ASP A 41 -3.65 -12.61 -2.16
N CYS A 42 -3.25 -13.70 -1.51
CA CYS A 42 -2.31 -13.68 -0.39
C CYS A 42 -0.83 -13.53 -0.83
N SER A 43 -0.53 -13.54 -2.12
CA SER A 43 0.83 -13.32 -2.60
C SER A 43 1.31 -11.93 -2.19
N PHE A 44 2.63 -11.80 -1.96
CA PHE A 44 3.22 -10.53 -1.55
C PHE A 44 2.86 -9.39 -2.52
N ALA A 45 2.88 -9.67 -3.82
CA ALA A 45 2.54 -8.70 -4.88
C ALA A 45 1.17 -8.04 -4.66
N VAL A 46 0.15 -8.88 -4.42
CA VAL A 46 -1.24 -8.45 -4.34
C VAL A 46 -1.55 -7.87 -2.97
N ALA A 47 -1.12 -8.55 -1.92
CA ALA A 47 -1.32 -8.12 -0.54
C ALA A 47 -0.62 -6.77 -0.25
N ALA A 48 0.63 -6.60 -0.70
CA ALA A 48 1.36 -5.35 -0.51
C ALA A 48 0.71 -4.18 -1.27
N ALA A 49 0.35 -4.37 -2.54
CA ALA A 49 -0.31 -3.35 -3.34
C ALA A 49 -1.68 -2.96 -2.76
N SER A 50 -2.47 -3.93 -2.34
CA SER A 50 -3.77 -3.70 -1.70
C SER A 50 -3.61 -2.93 -0.38
N LEU A 51 -2.71 -3.35 0.50
CA LEU A 51 -2.47 -2.69 1.78
C LEU A 51 -2.03 -1.24 1.58
N TRP A 52 -1.08 -1.01 0.66
CA TRP A 52 -0.60 0.33 0.34
C TRP A 52 -1.68 1.23 -0.24
N ASN A 53 -2.53 0.71 -1.14
CA ASN A 53 -3.61 1.48 -1.75
C ASN A 53 -4.66 1.90 -0.72
N ASN A 54 -4.90 1.09 0.30
CA ASN A 54 -5.81 1.41 1.41
C ASN A 54 -5.25 2.42 2.43
N LEU A 55 -3.98 2.80 2.34
CA LEU A 55 -3.43 3.85 3.21
C LEU A 55 -3.99 5.23 2.84
N PRO A 56 -4.14 6.14 3.83
CA PRO A 56 -4.39 7.55 3.57
C PRO A 56 -3.26 8.20 2.77
N THR A 57 -3.61 9.09 1.85
CA THR A 57 -2.64 9.84 1.02
C THR A 57 -1.62 10.57 1.88
N VAL A 58 -2.04 11.15 3.01
CA VAL A 58 -1.15 11.85 3.94
C VAL A 58 0.01 10.98 4.40
N ILE A 59 -0.18 9.66 4.60
CA ILE A 59 0.89 8.74 5.03
C ILE A 59 1.81 8.42 3.84
N LYS A 60 1.27 8.27 2.63
CA LYS A 60 2.00 7.90 1.41
C LYS A 60 2.91 9.00 0.87
N THR A 61 2.65 10.26 1.20
CA THR A 61 3.41 11.41 0.69
C THR A 61 4.56 11.84 1.62
N TRP A 62 4.78 11.18 2.76
CA TRP A 62 5.91 11.52 3.64
C TRP A 62 7.23 11.03 3.06
N ASP A 63 8.18 11.95 2.98
CA ASP A 63 9.52 11.68 2.44
C ASP A 63 10.45 11.02 3.49
N ASN A 64 10.22 11.28 4.78
CA ASN A 64 11.05 10.73 5.86
C ASN A 64 10.58 9.35 6.34
N LEU A 65 11.46 8.34 6.22
CA LEU A 65 11.18 6.95 6.60
C LEU A 65 10.78 6.79 8.08
N THR A 66 11.42 7.53 8.99
CA THR A 66 11.12 7.43 10.43
C THR A 66 9.72 7.95 10.74
N SER A 67 9.35 9.09 10.15
CA SER A 67 8.00 9.66 10.29
C SER A 67 6.95 8.75 9.66
N PHE A 68 7.24 8.19 8.48
CA PHE A 68 6.38 7.23 7.81
C PHE A 68 6.08 6.01 8.71
N LYS A 69 7.12 5.36 9.26
CA LYS A 69 6.97 4.21 10.16
C LYS A 69 6.11 4.55 11.38
N ARG A 70 6.31 5.74 11.97
CA ARG A 70 5.51 6.21 13.12
C ARG A 70 4.03 6.38 12.76
N LEU A 71 3.74 7.09 11.68
CA LEU A 71 2.37 7.35 11.21
C LEU A 71 1.66 6.05 10.83
N LEU A 72 2.36 5.14 10.16
CA LEU A 72 1.84 3.84 9.77
C LEU A 72 1.40 3.03 11.01
N LYS A 73 2.27 2.97 12.04
CA LYS A 73 1.96 2.29 13.30
C LYS A 73 0.74 2.90 13.99
N THR A 74 0.68 4.23 14.08
CA THR A 74 -0.46 4.94 14.68
C THR A 74 -1.76 4.63 13.93
N HIS A 75 -1.75 4.70 12.60
CA HIS A 75 -2.91 4.45 11.76
C HIS A 75 -3.50 3.05 11.97
N PHE A 76 -2.66 2.01 11.94
CA PHE A 76 -3.14 0.64 12.18
C PHE A 76 -3.57 0.39 13.62
N CYS A 77 -2.96 1.07 14.61
CA CYS A 77 -3.41 0.98 15.99
C CYS A 77 -4.83 1.54 16.16
N VAL A 78 -5.11 2.70 15.54
CA VAL A 78 -6.45 3.32 15.53
C VAL A 78 -7.45 2.41 14.83
N ILE A 79 -7.16 1.91 13.63
CA ILE A 79 -8.06 0.98 12.91
C ILE A 79 -8.40 -0.24 13.78
N ARG A 80 -7.39 -0.83 14.44
CA ARG A 80 -7.60 -1.98 15.31
C ARG A 80 -8.46 -1.65 16.53
N HIS A 81 -8.29 -0.46 17.11
CA HIS A 81 -9.10 0.02 18.22
C HIS A 81 -10.56 0.25 17.82
N GLU A 82 -10.79 0.92 16.69
CA GLU A 82 -12.13 1.11 16.12
C GLU A 82 -12.83 -0.23 15.85
N HIS A 83 -12.11 -1.21 15.29
CA HIS A 83 -12.65 -2.55 15.08
C HIS A 83 -12.96 -3.28 16.40
N TYR A 84 -12.25 -3.01 17.49
CA TYR A 84 -12.62 -3.59 18.78
C TYR A 84 -13.92 -2.97 19.33
N ILE A 85 -14.08 -1.65 19.21
CA ILE A 85 -15.29 -0.95 19.67
C ILE A 85 -16.53 -1.37 18.89
N ASN A 86 -16.44 -1.48 17.56
CA ASN A 86 -17.60 -1.74 16.71
C ASN A 86 -18.07 -3.21 16.72
N PHE A 87 -17.25 -4.14 17.21
CA PHE A 87 -17.55 -5.57 17.23
C PHE A 87 -17.57 -6.15 18.66
N SER A 88 -17.61 -5.29 19.69
CA SER A 88 -17.78 -5.66 21.10
C SER A 88 -19.16 -5.28 21.60
#